data_AF-E9DAK4-F1
#
_entry.id   AF-E9DAK4-F1
#
_cell.length_a   1.000
_cell.length_b   1.000
_cell.length_c   1.000
_cell.angle_alpha   90.00
_cell.angle_beta   90.00
_cell.angle_gamma   90.00
#
_symmetry.space_group_name_H-M   'P 1'
#
loop_
_entity.id
_entity.type
_entity.pdbx_description
1 polymer ?
#
loop_
_entity_poly.entity_id
_entity_poly.type
_entity_poly.pdbx_seq_one_letter_code
_entity_poly.pdbx_strand_id
1 'polypeptide(L)'
;MKLISPDVAAQLPEGYTIRPLRKSDFSNGYLEVLRVLTTVGEFSFEQWSERYDWMAKRNDEYYLLVICDETGRVVGTGSLIVERKFIHALGLVGHIEDIAIEKNQQGKKLGLRMINALDYVAAKVGCYKSILDCSEANEGFYIKCGFKRAGLEMAHYYSSYGISADDCRFLNP
;
A
#
# COMPACT_ATOMS: atom_id res chain seq x y z
N MET A 1 -16.37 8.98 9.50
CA MET A 1 -16.14 7.57 9.90
C MET A 1 -14.63 7.34 9.97
N LYS A 2 -14.09 6.86 11.10
CA LYS A 2 -12.63 6.66 11.26
C LYS A 2 -12.23 5.36 10.57
N LEU A 3 -11.53 5.44 9.44
CA LEU A 3 -11.11 4.29 8.62
C LEU A 3 -9.83 3.62 9.15
N ILE A 4 -9.07 4.33 9.98
CA ILE A 4 -7.90 3.76 10.65
C ILE A 4 -8.33 2.94 11.86
N SER A 5 -7.91 1.67 11.91
CA SER A 5 -8.15 0.78 13.05
C SER A 5 -7.53 1.36 14.33
N PRO A 6 -8.33 1.59 15.40
CA PRO A 6 -7.81 2.03 16.69
C PRO A 6 -6.81 1.03 17.28
N ASP A 7 -7.08 -0.27 17.12
CA ASP A 7 -6.25 -1.34 17.66
C ASP A 7 -4.90 -1.41 16.96
N VAL A 8 -4.88 -1.22 15.63
CA VAL A 8 -3.62 -1.18 14.88
C VAL A 8 -2.80 0.06 15.26
N ALA A 9 -3.46 1.22 15.39
CA ALA A 9 -2.79 2.45 15.80
C ALA A 9 -2.18 2.33 17.22
N ALA A 10 -2.87 1.66 18.15
CA ALA A 10 -2.38 1.43 19.50
C ALA A 10 -1.19 0.44 19.58
N GLN A 11 -0.99 -0.37 18.54
CA GLN A 11 0.10 -1.36 18.47
C GLN A 11 1.33 -0.86 17.70
N LEU A 12 1.35 0.40 17.27
CA LEU A 12 2.54 1.03 16.71
C LEU A 12 3.57 1.31 17.81
N PRO A 13 4.87 1.36 17.48
CA PRO A 13 5.88 1.85 18.42
C PRO A 13 5.54 3.26 18.91
N GLU A 14 5.99 3.60 20.12
CA GLU A 14 5.79 4.94 20.69
C GLU A 14 6.29 6.04 19.74
N GLY A 15 5.51 7.10 19.57
CA GLY A 15 5.80 8.20 18.64
C GLY A 15 5.40 7.93 17.18
N TYR A 16 5.20 6.68 16.78
CA TYR A 16 4.79 6.35 15.40
C TYR A 16 3.29 6.58 15.23
N THR A 17 2.92 6.96 14.02
CA THR A 17 1.51 7.14 13.65
C THR A 17 1.20 6.48 12.33
N ILE A 18 -0.06 6.06 12.14
CA ILE A 18 -0.60 5.64 10.84
C ILE A 18 -1.77 6.53 10.49
N ARG A 19 -1.78 7.04 9.26
CA ARG A 19 -2.77 8.01 8.79
C ARG A 19 -2.96 7.95 7.28
N PRO A 20 -4.03 8.55 6.74
CA PRO A 20 -4.13 8.76 5.30
C PRO A 20 -2.97 9.59 4.75
N LEU A 21 -2.59 9.31 3.50
CA LEU A 21 -1.68 10.12 2.71
C LEU A 21 -2.21 11.56 2.61
N ARG A 22 -1.30 12.54 2.66
CA ARG A 22 -1.59 13.96 2.48
C ARG A 22 -0.85 14.48 1.27
N LYS A 23 -1.39 15.51 0.63
CA LYS A 23 -0.72 16.18 -0.49
C LYS A 23 0.67 16.69 -0.12
N SER A 24 0.84 17.16 1.12
CA SER A 24 2.11 17.62 1.68
C SER A 24 3.16 16.52 1.87
N ASP A 25 2.79 15.24 1.76
CA ASP A 25 3.74 14.14 1.96
C ASP A 25 4.74 14.00 0.80
N PHE A 26 4.53 14.72 -0.31
CA PHE A 26 5.52 14.89 -1.39
C PHE A 26 6.89 15.31 -0.84
N SER A 27 6.92 16.28 0.07
CA SER A 27 8.15 16.79 0.69
C SER A 27 8.43 16.15 2.05
N ASN A 28 7.81 15.00 2.35
CA ASN A 28 7.89 14.34 3.66
C ASN A 28 8.33 12.87 3.59
N GLY A 29 9.09 12.49 2.57
CA GLY A 29 9.69 11.15 2.47
C GLY A 29 8.88 10.11 1.70
N TYR A 30 7.68 10.43 1.20
CA TYR A 30 6.79 9.42 0.60
C TYR A 30 7.41 8.74 -0.63
N LEU A 31 8.02 9.52 -1.53
CA LEU A 31 8.60 8.99 -2.76
C LEU A 31 9.88 8.19 -2.47
N GLU A 32 10.68 8.61 -1.50
CA GLU A 32 11.87 7.90 -1.05
C GLU A 32 11.52 6.52 -0.48
N VAL A 33 10.40 6.41 0.24
CA VAL A 33 9.92 5.11 0.73
C VAL A 33 9.47 4.23 -0.43
N LEU A 34 8.70 4.72 -1.40
CA LEU A 34 8.28 3.91 -2.57
C LEU A 34 9.46 3.35 -3.37
N ARG A 35 10.60 4.05 -3.42
CA ARG A 35 11.82 3.60 -4.12
C ARG A 35 12.45 2.33 -3.54
N VAL A 36 12.07 1.91 -2.33
CA VAL A 36 12.51 0.61 -1.79
C VAL A 36 11.78 -0.57 -2.44
N LEU A 37 10.59 -0.33 -3.02
CA LEU A 37 9.77 -1.33 -3.70
C LEU A 37 10.15 -1.44 -5.18
N THR A 38 10.14 -0.32 -5.90
CA THR A 38 10.35 -0.32 -7.35
C THR A 38 10.82 1.04 -7.88
N THR A 39 11.00 1.15 -9.19
CA THR A 39 11.30 2.40 -9.89
C THR A 39 10.10 3.35 -9.79
N VAL A 40 10.32 4.55 -9.25
CA VAL A 40 9.31 5.62 -9.12
C VAL A 40 9.41 6.66 -10.25
N GLY A 41 10.64 6.92 -10.71
CA GLY A 41 10.93 8.03 -11.63
C GLY A 41 11.04 9.38 -10.93
N GLU A 42 11.18 10.44 -11.72
CA GLU A 42 11.25 11.82 -11.26
C GLU A 42 10.07 12.62 -11.82
N PHE A 43 9.39 13.38 -10.97
CA PHE A 43 8.27 14.22 -11.37
C PHE A 43 8.12 15.44 -10.45
N SER A 44 7.53 16.50 -10.97
CA SER A 44 7.34 17.76 -10.25
C SER A 44 6.22 17.68 -9.21
N PHE A 45 6.16 18.67 -8.32
CA PHE A 45 5.08 18.78 -7.34
C PHE A 45 3.70 18.95 -8.01
N GLU A 46 3.65 19.60 -9.18
CA GLU A 46 2.42 19.77 -9.95
C GLU A 46 1.89 18.41 -10.44
N GLN A 47 2.76 17.57 -11.00
CA GLN A 47 2.40 16.21 -11.44
C GLN A 47 1.94 15.34 -10.26
N TRP A 48 2.64 15.43 -9.12
CA TRP A 48 2.21 14.80 -7.88
C TRP A 48 0.82 15.29 -7.43
N SER A 49 0.62 16.61 -7.39
CA SER A 49 -0.63 17.21 -6.91
C SER A 49 -1.80 16.82 -7.80
N GLU A 50 -1.60 16.78 -9.12
CA GLU A 50 -2.61 16.34 -10.08
C GLU A 50 -3.02 14.88 -9.81
N ARG A 51 -2.03 13.98 -9.65
CA ARG A 51 -2.30 12.57 -9.33
C ARG A 51 -2.97 12.40 -7.97
N TYR A 52 -2.49 13.10 -6.95
CA TYR A 52 -3.07 13.09 -5.60
C TYR A 52 -4.54 13.55 -5.64
N ASP A 53 -4.83 14.67 -6.30
CA ASP A 53 -6.20 15.21 -6.38
C ASP A 53 -7.13 14.27 -7.15
N TRP A 54 -6.62 13.60 -8.19
CA TRP A 54 -7.38 12.58 -8.92
C TRP A 54 -7.77 11.41 -8.03
N MET A 55 -6.84 10.89 -7.22
CA MET A 55 -7.09 9.78 -6.29
C MET A 55 -7.98 10.22 -5.12
N ALA A 56 -7.75 11.41 -4.56
CA ALA A 56 -8.50 11.94 -3.42
C ALA A 56 -9.98 12.20 -3.75
N LYS A 57 -10.32 12.50 -5.00
CA LYS A 57 -11.71 12.60 -5.48
C LYS A 57 -12.42 11.24 -5.55
N ARG A 58 -11.68 10.13 -5.50
CA ARG A 58 -12.14 8.73 -5.53
C ARG A 58 -11.83 8.05 -4.21
N ASN A 59 -12.07 8.77 -3.10
CA ASN A 59 -11.76 8.31 -1.75
C ASN A 59 -12.69 7.19 -1.24
N ASP A 60 -13.62 6.73 -2.07
CA ASP A 60 -14.39 5.50 -1.91
C ASP A 60 -13.75 4.30 -2.65
N GLU A 61 -12.73 4.52 -3.47
CA GLU A 61 -11.97 3.49 -4.21
C GLU A 61 -10.53 3.40 -3.74
N TYR A 62 -9.84 4.54 -3.59
CA TYR A 62 -8.42 4.62 -3.24
C TYR A 62 -8.23 5.01 -1.78
N TYR A 63 -7.62 4.12 -1.01
CA TYR A 63 -7.27 4.34 0.40
C TYR A 63 -5.75 4.23 0.57
N LEU A 64 -5.05 5.35 0.41
CA LEU A 64 -3.59 5.42 0.56
C LEU A 64 -3.25 5.79 2.01
N LEU A 65 -2.48 4.92 2.67
CA LEU A 65 -2.05 5.09 4.05
C LEU A 65 -0.54 5.25 4.14
N VAL A 66 -0.11 6.03 5.12
CA VAL A 66 1.31 6.20 5.48
C VAL A 66 1.52 5.92 6.96
N ILE A 67 2.67 5.33 7.27
CA ILE A 67 3.22 5.30 8.62
C ILE A 67 4.26 6.41 8.73
N CYS A 68 4.17 7.21 9.78
CA CYS A 68 5.16 8.22 10.12
C CYS A 68 5.91 7.82 11.39
N ASP A 69 7.20 8.16 11.44
CA ASP A 69 8.03 8.01 12.64
C ASP A 69 7.79 9.16 13.65
N GLU A 70 8.56 9.16 14.73
CA GLU A 70 8.50 10.17 15.81
C GLU A 70 8.76 11.61 15.35
N THR A 71 9.43 11.80 14.21
CA THR A 71 9.68 13.13 13.61
C THR A 71 8.53 13.59 12.72
N GLY A 72 7.58 12.70 12.44
CA GLY A 72 6.47 12.93 11.50
C GLY A 72 6.82 12.62 10.05
N ARG A 73 8.05 12.15 9.76
CA ARG A 73 8.48 11.75 8.41
C ARG A 73 7.81 10.45 8.00
N VAL A 74 7.42 10.33 6.73
CA VAL A 74 6.88 9.08 6.17
C VAL A 74 7.99 8.03 6.11
N VAL A 75 7.72 6.86 6.69
CA VAL A 75 8.64 5.71 6.75
C VAL A 75 8.01 4.41 6.23
N GLY A 76 6.70 4.43 5.96
CA GLY A 76 5.97 3.32 5.38
C GLY A 76 4.79 3.79 4.55
N THR A 77 4.47 3.07 3.49
CA THR A 77 3.34 3.30 2.58
C THR A 77 2.63 2.00 2.26
N GLY A 78 1.33 2.10 1.99
CA GLY A 78 0.51 1.03 1.50
C GLY A 78 -0.84 1.56 1.00
N SER A 79 -1.36 0.89 -0.02
CA SER A 79 -2.58 1.29 -0.71
C SER A 79 -3.61 0.17 -0.64
N LEU A 80 -4.88 0.54 -0.53
CA LEU A 80 -6.00 -0.35 -0.80
C LEU A 80 -6.83 0.25 -1.93
N ILE A 81 -7.06 -0.54 -2.98
CA ILE A 81 -7.97 -0.21 -4.08
C ILE A 81 -9.20 -1.11 -3.99
N VAL A 82 -10.39 -0.52 -3.91
CA VAL A 82 -11.64 -1.27 -3.81
C VAL A 82 -12.29 -1.41 -5.17
N GLU A 83 -12.30 -2.64 -5.70
CA GLU A 83 -12.92 -2.98 -6.96
C GLU A 83 -14.39 -3.39 -6.76
N ARG A 84 -15.29 -2.81 -7.57
CA ARG A 84 -16.71 -3.18 -7.62
C ARG A 84 -16.91 -4.32 -8.63
N LYS A 85 -17.64 -5.37 -8.25
CA LYS A 85 -17.90 -6.53 -9.12
C LYS A 85 -19.39 -6.82 -9.23
N PHE A 86 -19.82 -7.44 -10.33
CA PHE A 86 -21.18 -8.00 -10.43
C PHE A 86 -21.33 -9.33 -9.67
N ILE A 87 -20.28 -10.15 -9.70
CA ILE A 87 -20.23 -11.44 -8.99
C ILE A 87 -20.31 -11.23 -7.47
N HIS A 88 -20.61 -12.30 -6.73
CA HIS A 88 -20.85 -12.26 -5.28
C HIS A 88 -21.92 -11.23 -4.88
N ALA A 89 -23.00 -11.15 -5.66
CA ALA A 89 -24.14 -10.27 -5.43
C ALA A 89 -23.76 -8.78 -5.31
N LEU A 90 -23.15 -8.24 -6.37
CA LEU A 90 -22.63 -6.87 -6.41
C LEU A 90 -21.49 -6.63 -5.39
N GLY A 91 -20.64 -7.65 -5.18
CA GLY A 91 -19.61 -7.66 -4.15
C GLY A 91 -18.43 -6.74 -4.43
N LEU A 92 -17.65 -6.47 -3.39
CA LEU A 92 -16.43 -5.65 -3.44
C LEU A 92 -15.19 -6.49 -3.13
N VAL A 93 -14.07 -6.21 -3.81
CA VAL A 93 -12.75 -6.81 -3.51
C VAL A 93 -11.76 -5.71 -3.19
N GLY A 94 -11.03 -5.87 -2.10
CA GLY A 94 -9.89 -5.04 -1.77
C GLY A 94 -8.61 -5.56 -2.44
N HIS A 95 -7.88 -4.70 -3.13
CA HIS A 95 -6.55 -4.98 -3.68
C HIS A 95 -5.53 -4.19 -2.89
N ILE A 96 -4.61 -4.87 -2.21
CA ILE A 96 -3.55 -4.24 -1.44
C ILE A 96 -2.34 -4.05 -2.34
N GLU A 97 -1.88 -2.82 -2.48
CA GLU A 97 -0.85 -2.39 -3.42
C GLU A 97 0.23 -1.54 -2.73
N ASP A 98 1.37 -1.38 -3.40
CA ASP A 98 2.43 -0.41 -3.06
C ASP A 98 2.92 -0.45 -1.60
N ILE A 99 3.04 -1.67 -1.04
CA ILE A 99 3.57 -1.89 0.30
C ILE A 99 5.09 -1.67 0.32
N ALA A 100 5.52 -0.62 1.02
CA ALA A 100 6.93 -0.30 1.20
C ALA A 100 7.20 0.21 2.62
N ILE A 101 8.30 -0.27 3.22
CA ILE A 101 8.84 0.21 4.50
C ILE A 101 10.30 0.56 4.30
N GLU A 102 10.70 1.76 4.74
CA GLU A 102 12.07 2.23 4.64
C GLU A 102 13.06 1.23 5.28
N LYS A 103 14.22 1.00 4.66
CA LYS A 103 15.13 -0.10 5.02
C LYS A 103 15.54 -0.10 6.51
N ASN A 104 15.88 1.06 7.06
CA ASN A 104 16.24 1.23 8.48
C ASN A 104 15.03 1.14 9.45
N GLN A 105 13.81 1.04 8.92
CA GLN A 105 12.55 0.94 9.66
C GLN A 105 11.94 -0.47 9.56
N GLN A 106 12.55 -1.36 8.77
CA GLN A 106 12.16 -2.77 8.68
C GLN A 106 12.45 -3.53 9.98
N GLY A 107 11.80 -4.67 10.17
CA GLY A 107 11.90 -5.48 11.41
C GLY A 107 11.08 -4.95 12.60
N LYS A 108 10.63 -3.68 12.57
CA LYS A 108 9.82 -3.04 13.64
C LYS A 108 8.31 -3.33 13.56
N LYS A 109 7.91 -4.38 12.84
CA LYS A 109 6.50 -4.75 12.58
C LYS A 109 5.65 -3.71 11.82
N LEU A 110 6.24 -2.63 11.29
CA LEU A 110 5.49 -1.59 10.59
C LEU A 110 4.74 -2.11 9.36
N GLY A 111 5.36 -2.99 8.56
CA GLY A 111 4.69 -3.64 7.42
C GLY A 111 3.46 -4.45 7.85
N LEU A 112 3.57 -5.22 8.94
CA LEU A 112 2.44 -5.97 9.50
C LEU A 112 1.30 -5.02 9.93
N ARG A 113 1.63 -3.87 10.54
CA ARG A 113 0.63 -2.86 10.91
C ARG A 113 -0.02 -2.23 9.69
N MET A 114 0.73 -1.98 8.62
CA MET A 114 0.19 -1.48 7.35
C MET A 114 -0.84 -2.46 6.77
N ILE A 115 -0.49 -3.74 6.65
CA ILE A 115 -1.40 -4.77 6.13
C ILE A 115 -2.67 -4.86 6.99
N ASN A 116 -2.53 -4.92 8.31
CA ASN A 116 -3.68 -4.99 9.21
C ASN A 116 -4.60 -3.76 9.09
N ALA A 117 -4.03 -2.57 8.86
CA ALA A 117 -4.81 -1.36 8.67
C ALA A 117 -5.60 -1.37 7.36
N LEU A 118 -4.97 -1.79 6.25
CA LEU A 118 -5.61 -1.88 4.95
C LEU A 118 -6.71 -2.96 4.94
N ASP A 119 -6.44 -4.12 5.54
CA ASP A 119 -7.43 -5.20 5.63
C ASP A 119 -8.64 -4.80 6.51
N TYR A 120 -8.39 -4.06 7.60
CA TYR A 120 -9.47 -3.45 8.38
C TYR A 120 -10.33 -2.49 7.54
N VAL A 121 -9.71 -1.65 6.70
CA VAL A 121 -10.46 -0.75 5.80
C VAL A 121 -11.30 -1.58 4.83
N ALA A 122 -10.71 -2.58 4.17
CA ALA A 122 -11.39 -3.44 3.20
C ALA A 122 -12.64 -4.12 3.80
N ALA A 123 -12.49 -4.75 4.97
CA ALA A 123 -13.61 -5.37 5.68
C ALA A 123 -14.68 -4.33 6.07
N LYS A 124 -14.26 -3.16 6.56
CA LYS A 124 -15.17 -2.11 7.03
C LYS A 124 -16.00 -1.46 5.91
N VAL A 125 -15.46 -1.39 4.69
CA VAL A 125 -16.18 -0.87 3.52
C VAL A 125 -17.00 -1.94 2.79
N GLY A 126 -16.96 -3.18 3.27
CA GLY A 126 -17.81 -4.27 2.76
C GLY A 126 -17.14 -5.16 1.70
N CYS A 127 -15.81 -5.16 1.60
CA CYS A 127 -15.12 -6.14 0.76
C CYS A 127 -15.34 -7.56 1.32
N TYR A 128 -15.65 -8.51 0.43
CA TYR A 128 -15.78 -9.91 0.84
C TYR A 128 -14.43 -10.61 0.96
N LYS A 129 -13.37 -10.00 0.42
CA LYS A 129 -11.97 -10.40 0.60
C LYS A 129 -11.02 -9.26 0.25
N SER A 130 -9.79 -9.37 0.77
CA SER A 130 -8.61 -8.62 0.31
C SER A 130 -7.68 -9.57 -0.44
N ILE A 131 -7.04 -9.11 -1.51
CA ILE A 131 -5.99 -9.83 -2.25
C ILE A 131 -4.78 -8.94 -2.48
N LEU A 132 -3.64 -9.55 -2.75
CA LEU A 132 -2.39 -8.93 -3.14
C LEU A 132 -1.54 -9.97 -3.87
N ASP A 133 -0.61 -9.49 -4.68
CA ASP A 133 0.41 -10.30 -5.32
C ASP A 133 1.76 -10.10 -4.62
N CYS A 134 2.57 -11.17 -4.58
CA CYS A 134 3.81 -11.19 -3.82
C CYS A 134 4.82 -12.20 -4.41
N SER A 135 6.10 -11.98 -4.13
CA SER A 135 7.18 -12.88 -4.54
C SER A 135 7.30 -14.06 -3.59
N GLU A 136 7.99 -15.13 -4.02
CA GLU A 136 8.28 -16.24 -3.11
C GLU A 136 9.11 -15.79 -1.89
N ALA A 137 10.00 -14.80 -2.07
CA ALA A 137 10.86 -14.29 -1.01
C ALA A 137 10.08 -13.56 0.11
N ASN A 138 8.94 -12.94 -0.21
CA ASN A 138 8.12 -12.22 0.76
C ASN A 138 6.79 -12.92 1.11
N GLU A 139 6.47 -14.08 0.51
CA GLU A 139 5.28 -14.89 0.86
C GLU A 139 5.20 -15.17 2.37
N GLY A 140 6.33 -15.51 3.00
CA GLY A 140 6.40 -15.78 4.44
C GLY A 140 6.05 -14.57 5.32
N PHE A 141 6.18 -13.34 4.82
CA PHE A 141 5.69 -12.15 5.51
C PHE A 141 4.16 -12.05 5.44
N TYR A 142 3.56 -12.29 4.27
CA TYR A 142 2.11 -12.23 4.10
C TYR A 142 1.37 -13.35 4.84
N ILE A 143 1.97 -14.55 4.94
CA ILE A 143 1.48 -15.63 5.81
C ILE A 143 1.40 -15.15 7.28
N LYS A 144 2.43 -14.44 7.77
CA LYS A 144 2.42 -13.87 9.14
C LYS A 144 1.39 -12.76 9.32
N CYS A 145 0.92 -12.15 8.23
CA CYS A 145 -0.18 -11.18 8.24
C CYS A 145 -1.56 -11.84 8.18
N GLY A 146 -1.65 -13.17 8.08
CA GLY A 146 -2.92 -13.91 8.01
C GLY A 146 -3.42 -14.19 6.60
N PHE A 147 -2.69 -13.78 5.56
CA PHE A 147 -3.00 -14.12 4.17
C PHE A 147 -2.61 -15.56 3.86
N LYS A 148 -3.21 -16.13 2.82
CA LYS A 148 -2.94 -17.47 2.32
C LYS A 148 -2.77 -17.42 0.81
N ARG A 149 -1.92 -18.28 0.26
CA ARG A 149 -1.77 -18.44 -1.20
C ARG A 149 -3.12 -18.80 -1.83
N ALA A 150 -3.53 -18.04 -2.84
CA ALA A 150 -4.85 -18.17 -3.47
C ALA A 150 -4.81 -18.26 -5.01
N GLY A 151 -3.64 -18.11 -5.64
CA GLY A 151 -3.48 -18.12 -7.08
C GLY A 151 -2.03 -17.91 -7.51
N LEU A 152 -1.86 -17.62 -8.81
CA LEU A 152 -0.60 -17.18 -9.41
C LEU A 152 -0.85 -15.83 -10.07
N GLU A 153 0.05 -14.88 -9.82
CA GLU A 153 0.11 -13.64 -10.59
C GLU A 153 0.66 -13.95 -11.99
N MET A 154 0.04 -13.36 -13.01
CA MET A 154 0.51 -13.44 -14.39
C MET A 154 0.62 -12.02 -14.95
N ALA A 155 1.78 -11.65 -15.50
CA ALA A 155 2.04 -10.31 -16.02
C ALA A 155 2.32 -10.32 -17.53
N HIS A 156 1.87 -9.27 -18.22
CA HIS A 156 2.24 -8.97 -19.61
C HIS A 156 2.62 -7.49 -19.72
N TYR A 157 3.92 -7.22 -19.91
CA TYR A 157 4.46 -5.86 -19.96
C TYR A 157 4.40 -5.27 -21.37
N TYR A 158 3.97 -4.01 -21.48
CA TYR A 158 3.87 -3.29 -22.75
C TYR A 158 5.10 -2.41 -23.00
N SER A 159 5.68 -2.50 -24.20
CA SER A 159 6.93 -1.83 -24.59
C SER A 159 6.87 -0.29 -24.55
N SER A 160 5.68 0.31 -24.59
CA SER A 160 5.49 1.76 -24.59
C SER A 160 5.83 2.46 -23.28
N TYR A 161 5.99 1.71 -22.18
CA TYR A 161 6.18 2.28 -20.86
C TYR A 161 7.66 2.38 -20.42
N GLY A 162 8.61 1.92 -21.25
CA GLY A 162 10.04 1.97 -20.93
C GLY A 162 10.46 1.17 -19.69
N ILE A 163 9.58 0.33 -19.15
CA ILE A 163 9.79 -0.58 -18.02
C ILE A 163 9.91 -1.98 -18.61
N SER A 164 11.07 -2.60 -18.44
CA SER A 164 11.32 -3.99 -18.80
C SER A 164 10.77 -4.95 -17.74
N ALA A 165 10.64 -6.24 -18.05
CA ALA A 165 10.29 -7.25 -17.06
C ALA A 165 11.26 -7.26 -15.86
N ASP A 166 12.51 -6.81 -16.05
CA ASP A 166 13.54 -6.74 -15.02
C ASP A 166 13.36 -5.55 -14.06
N ASP A 167 12.58 -4.52 -14.45
CA ASP A 167 12.32 -3.34 -13.63
C ASP A 167 11.23 -3.57 -12.57
N CYS A 168 10.38 -4.59 -12.76
CA CYS A 168 9.40 -5.03 -11.78
C CYS A 168 10.03 -6.05 -10.83
N ARG A 169 10.64 -5.55 -9.74
CA ARG A 169 11.33 -6.35 -8.71
C ARG A 169 10.44 -7.26 -7.86
N PHE A 170 9.20 -7.52 -8.26
CA PHE A 170 8.41 -8.62 -7.68
C PHE A 170 9.04 -10.00 -7.93
N LEU A 171 10.17 -10.07 -8.66
CA LEU A 171 10.79 -11.32 -9.10
C LEU A 171 12.27 -11.51 -8.74
N ASN A 172 12.90 -10.67 -7.90
CA ASN A 172 14.28 -10.98 -7.44
C ASN A 172 14.49 -10.78 -5.93
N PRO A 173 15.24 -11.71 -5.29
CA PRO A 173 15.30 -11.94 -3.84
C PRO A 173 15.86 -10.78 -3.01
#